data_AF-A0A1I0PHA4-F1
#
_entry.id   AF-A0A1I0PHA4-F1
#
_cell.length_a   1.000
_cell.length_b   1.000
_cell.length_c   1.000
_cell.angle_alpha   90.00
_cell.angle_beta   90.00
_cell.angle_gamma   90.00
#
_symmetry.space_group_name_H-M   'P 1'
#
loop_
_entity.id
_entity.type
_entity.pdbx_description
1 polymer ?
#
loop_
_entity_poly.entity_id
_entity_poly.type
_entity_poly.pdbx_seq_one_letter_code
_entity_poly.pdbx_strand_id
1 'polypeptide(L)'
;MIEGKSSEDAKLIENASWIRVERIRDERLKKSLTIELDEGESEAIVLAIEKGAGILLMDDYDGREIARALGLKTTGTIGILLRAKFEGKIESIKDELDKLKETGFWLSEELYGRILKEVGEL
;
A
#
# COMPACT_ATOMS: atom_id res chain seq x y z
N MET A 1 1.21 -8.66 -22.09
CA MET A 1 2.36 -9.11 -21.29
C MET A 1 2.17 -8.46 -19.93
N ILE A 2 2.16 -9.21 -18.82
CA ILE A 2 2.02 -8.60 -17.49
C ILE A 2 3.40 -8.05 -17.13
N GLU A 3 3.47 -6.75 -16.85
CA GLU A 3 4.70 -6.08 -16.44
C GLU A 3 5.25 -6.70 -15.15
N GLY A 4 6.57 -6.84 -15.03
CA GLY A 4 7.19 -7.42 -13.83
C GLY A 4 7.01 -8.93 -13.62
N LYS A 5 6.28 -9.67 -14.45
CA LYS A 5 6.01 -11.12 -14.26
C LYS A 5 7.26 -12.00 -14.09
N SER A 6 8.40 -11.56 -14.62
CA SER A 6 9.68 -12.29 -14.54
C SER A 6 10.63 -11.74 -13.48
N SER A 7 10.22 -10.74 -12.69
CA SER A 7 11.06 -10.16 -11.65
C SER A 7 11.28 -11.14 -10.50
N GLU A 8 12.35 -10.93 -9.74
CA GLU A 8 12.62 -11.72 -8.54
C GLU A 8 11.50 -11.54 -7.50
N ASP A 9 10.98 -10.32 -7.37
CA ASP A 9 9.89 -9.98 -6.46
C ASP A 9 8.58 -10.72 -6.80
N ALA A 10 8.27 -10.85 -8.10
CA ALA A 10 7.09 -11.60 -8.54
C ALA A 10 7.17 -13.07 -8.11
N LYS A 11 8.36 -13.69 -8.18
CA LYS A 11 8.57 -15.06 -7.69
C LYS A 11 8.42 -15.15 -6.17
N LEU A 12 8.91 -14.16 -5.42
CA LEU A 12 8.76 -14.15 -3.97
C LEU A 12 7.29 -14.07 -3.56
N ILE A 13 6.51 -13.22 -4.25
CA ILE A 13 5.06 -13.10 -4.04
C ILE A 13 4.34 -14.40 -4.40
N GLU A 14 4.67 -15.03 -5.54
CA GLU A 14 4.06 -16.28 -5.99
C GLU A 14 4.31 -17.43 -4.99
N ASN A 15 5.48 -17.47 -4.35
CA ASN A 15 5.84 -18.50 -3.38
C ASN A 15 5.42 -18.16 -1.94
N ALA A 16 4.84 -16.98 -1.67
CA ALA A 16 4.44 -16.58 -0.33
C ALA A 16 3.18 -17.31 0.13
N SER A 17 3.30 -18.20 1.12
CA SER A 17 2.19 -19.00 1.64
C SER A 17 1.07 -18.19 2.33
N TRP A 18 1.37 -16.95 2.73
CA TRP A 18 0.44 -16.05 3.38
C TRP A 18 -0.34 -15.17 2.38
N ILE A 19 0.06 -15.14 1.11
CA ILE A 19 -0.65 -14.43 0.04
C ILE A 19 -1.65 -15.40 -0.60
N ARG A 20 -2.88 -14.93 -0.80
CA ARG A 20 -3.94 -15.70 -1.46
C ARG A 20 -4.48 -14.91 -2.63
N VAL A 21 -4.47 -15.52 -3.81
CA VAL A 21 -5.06 -14.95 -5.02
C VAL A 21 -6.55 -15.21 -5.00
N GLU A 22 -7.34 -14.15 -5.11
CA GLU A 22 -8.79 -14.19 -5.11
C GLU A 22 -9.31 -13.47 -6.36
N ARG A 23 -10.47 -13.90 -6.87
CA ARG A 23 -11.13 -13.22 -7.99
C ARG A 23 -12.18 -12.26 -7.45
N ILE A 24 -12.26 -11.08 -8.06
CA ILE A 24 -13.37 -10.16 -7.84
C ILE A 24 -14.65 -10.69 -8.52
N ARG A 25 -15.81 -10.23 -8.04
CA ARG A 25 -17.13 -10.52 -8.58
C ARG A 25 -17.74 -9.28 -9.24
N ASP A 26 -17.50 -8.08 -8.70
CA ASP A 26 -18.04 -6.84 -9.23
C ASP A 26 -17.18 -6.23 -10.34
N GLU A 27 -17.25 -6.85 -11.52
CA GLU A 27 -16.62 -6.37 -12.75
C GLU A 27 -17.15 -5.01 -13.22
N ARG A 28 -18.35 -4.60 -12.76
CA ARG A 28 -18.91 -3.29 -13.13
C ARG A 28 -18.22 -2.19 -12.34
N LEU A 29 -18.08 -2.38 -11.03
CA LEU A 29 -17.34 -1.45 -10.18
C LEU A 29 -15.88 -1.36 -10.63
N LYS A 30 -15.22 -2.50 -10.94
CA LYS A 30 -13.85 -2.48 -11.51
C LYS A 30 -13.80 -1.53 -12.72
N LYS A 31 -14.66 -1.73 -13.71
CA LYS A 31 -14.68 -0.89 -14.92
C LYS A 31 -14.92 0.59 -14.65
N SER A 32 -15.73 0.93 -13.64
CA SER A 32 -15.94 2.32 -13.25
C SER A 32 -14.70 2.93 -12.62
N LEU A 33 -13.97 2.17 -11.79
CA LEU A 33 -12.74 2.63 -11.14
C LEU A 33 -11.59 2.78 -12.12
N THR A 34 -11.49 1.90 -13.12
CA THR A 34 -10.43 1.93 -14.15
C THR A 34 -10.50 3.17 -15.07
N ILE A 35 -11.50 4.03 -14.90
CA ILE A 35 -11.53 5.36 -15.55
C ILE A 35 -10.43 6.27 -14.97
N GLU A 36 -10.14 6.13 -13.68
CA GLU A 36 -9.19 6.98 -12.95
C GLU A 36 -7.99 6.19 -12.42
N LEU A 37 -8.14 4.89 -12.15
CA LEU A 37 -7.13 4.02 -11.55
C LEU A 37 -6.62 2.98 -12.53
N ASP A 38 -5.48 2.36 -12.21
CA ASP A 38 -5.04 1.18 -12.96
C ASP A 38 -5.91 -0.06 -12.67
N GLU A 39 -5.74 -1.11 -13.47
CA GLU A 39 -6.52 -2.34 -13.32
C GLU A 39 -6.30 -3.04 -11.97
N GLY A 40 -5.07 -3.05 -11.46
CA GLY A 40 -4.69 -3.73 -10.22
C GLY A 40 -5.22 -3.00 -9.00
N GLU A 41 -5.10 -1.67 -8.96
CA GLU A 41 -5.67 -0.83 -7.91
C GLU A 41 -7.19 -0.93 -7.87
N SER A 42 -7.82 -0.88 -9.06
CA SER A 42 -9.26 -1.09 -9.20
C SER A 42 -9.69 -2.44 -8.63
N GLU A 43 -8.99 -3.52 -9.00
CA GLU A 43 -9.24 -4.87 -8.48
C GLU A 43 -9.03 -4.96 -6.96
N ALA A 44 -7.99 -4.32 -6.43
CA ALA A 44 -7.69 -4.32 -5.00
C ALA A 44 -8.78 -3.64 -4.18
N ILE A 45 -9.32 -2.50 -4.66
CA ILE A 45 -10.44 -1.81 -4.03
C ILE A 45 -11.70 -2.67 -4.05
N VAL A 46 -12.07 -3.22 -5.22
CA VAL A 46 -13.26 -4.07 -5.35
C VAL A 46 -13.13 -5.29 -4.43
N LEU A 47 -11.98 -5.97 -4.44
CA LEU A 47 -11.76 -7.12 -3.59
C LEU A 47 -11.84 -6.76 -2.10
N ALA A 48 -11.28 -5.62 -1.69
CA ALA A 48 -11.35 -5.16 -0.31
C ALA A 48 -12.80 -4.94 0.16
N ILE A 49 -13.64 -4.33 -0.70
CA ILE A 49 -15.07 -4.15 -0.42
C ILE A 49 -15.76 -5.50 -0.29
N GLU A 50 -15.55 -6.39 -1.26
CA GLU A 50 -16.18 -7.70 -1.31
C GLU A 50 -15.85 -8.61 -0.12
N LYS A 51 -14.63 -8.48 0.40
CA LYS A 51 -14.14 -9.26 1.55
C LYS A 51 -14.42 -8.58 2.89
N GLY A 52 -14.90 -7.33 2.89
CA GLY A 52 -15.02 -6.53 4.10
C GLY A 52 -13.65 -6.35 4.78
N ALA A 53 -12.61 -6.09 3.99
CA ALA A 53 -11.24 -6.00 4.49
C ALA A 53 -11.11 -4.85 5.50
N GLY A 54 -10.43 -5.12 6.62
CA GLY A 54 -10.20 -4.10 7.66
C GLY A 54 -9.20 -3.02 7.26
N ILE A 55 -8.34 -3.31 6.27
CA ILE A 55 -7.33 -2.39 5.73
C ILE A 55 -6.97 -2.80 4.30
N LEU A 56 -6.74 -1.82 3.44
CA LEU A 56 -6.27 -1.96 2.06
C LEU A 56 -4.87 -1.36 1.94
N LEU A 57 -3.93 -2.12 1.39
CA LEU A 57 -2.62 -1.59 1.01
C LEU A 57 -2.75 -0.92 -0.36
N MET A 58 -2.34 0.35 -0.45
CA MET A 58 -2.42 1.15 -1.68
C MET A 58 -1.16 2.02 -1.78
N ASP A 59 -0.51 1.99 -2.94
CA ASP A 59 0.79 2.63 -3.19
C ASP A 59 0.65 4.10 -3.60
N ASP A 60 -0.34 4.44 -4.39
CA ASP A 60 -0.50 5.77 -4.97
C ASP A 60 -1.47 6.70 -4.19
N TYR A 61 -1.53 7.97 -4.59
CA TYR A 61 -2.42 8.94 -3.94
C TYR A 61 -3.88 8.80 -4.40
N ASP A 62 -4.12 8.62 -5.70
CA ASP A 62 -5.46 8.66 -6.28
C ASP A 62 -6.28 7.45 -5.83
N GLY A 63 -5.68 6.25 -5.85
CA GLY A 63 -6.25 5.03 -5.32
C GLY A 63 -6.56 5.14 -3.82
N ARG A 64 -5.70 5.81 -3.04
CA ARG A 64 -5.97 6.06 -1.62
C ARG A 64 -7.15 7.00 -1.39
N GLU A 65 -7.29 8.05 -2.18
CA GLU A 65 -8.42 8.98 -2.08
C GLU A 65 -9.73 8.27 -2.44
N ILE A 66 -9.76 7.54 -3.56
CA ILE A 66 -10.94 6.79 -4.00
C ILE A 66 -11.33 5.70 -3.00
N ALA A 67 -10.37 4.91 -2.52
CA ALA A 67 -10.62 3.90 -1.50
C ALA A 67 -11.22 4.51 -0.21
N ARG A 68 -10.70 5.67 0.22
CA ARG A 68 -11.25 6.41 1.39
C ARG A 68 -12.65 6.94 1.12
N ALA A 69 -12.93 7.45 -0.08
CA ALA A 69 -14.28 7.88 -0.48
C ALA A 69 -15.30 6.73 -0.45
N LEU A 70 -14.84 5.50 -0.71
CA LEU A 70 -15.62 4.27 -0.60
C LEU A 70 -15.67 3.68 0.82
N GLY A 71 -15.12 4.38 1.82
CA GLY A 71 -15.16 3.98 3.23
C GLY A 71 -14.12 2.94 3.63
N LEU A 72 -13.13 2.65 2.77
CA LEU A 72 -12.03 1.76 3.10
C LEU A 72 -10.96 2.48 3.91
N LYS A 73 -10.36 1.76 4.86
CA LYS A 73 -9.13 2.20 5.53
C LYS A 73 -7.94 1.81 4.66
N THR A 74 -7.08 2.77 4.36
CA THR A 74 -5.89 2.54 3.54
C THR A 74 -4.61 2.62 4.37
N THR A 75 -3.61 1.85 3.99
CA THR A 75 -2.22 2.02 4.42
C THR A 75 -1.31 2.01 3.19
N GLY A 76 -0.13 2.59 3.32
CA GLY A 76 0.98 2.45 2.38
C GLY A 76 2.22 1.93 3.09
N THR A 77 3.36 1.96 2.39
CA THR A 77 4.67 1.55 2.92
C THR A 77 5.03 2.23 4.24
N ILE A 78 4.80 3.55 4.33
CA ILE A 78 5.07 4.32 5.56
C ILE A 78 4.23 3.81 6.74
N GLY A 79 2.95 3.50 6.52
CA GLY A 79 2.09 2.96 7.56
C GLY A 79 2.56 1.59 8.06
N ILE A 80 3.15 0.77 7.17
CA ILE A 80 3.79 -0.49 7.54
C ILE A 80 5.02 -0.25 8.42
N LEU A 81 5.89 0.70 8.06
CA LEU A 81 7.08 1.06 8.85
C LEU A 81 6.70 1.62 10.24
N LEU A 82 5.70 2.50 10.29
CA LEU A 82 5.14 3.01 11.56
C LEU A 82 4.63 1.87 12.44
N ARG A 83 3.86 0.94 11.86
CA ARG A 83 3.39 -0.22 12.61
C ARG A 83 4.55 -1.08 13.12
N ALA A 84 5.59 -1.30 12.30
CA ALA A 84 6.77 -2.03 12.72
C ALA A 84 7.49 -1.35 13.89
N LYS A 85 7.59 -0.02 13.89
CA LYS A 85 8.16 0.76 15.00
C LYS A 85 7.34 0.58 16.28
N PHE A 86 6.01 0.73 16.20
CA PHE A 86 5.14 0.55 17.37
C PHE A 86 5.14 -0.89 17.91
N GLU A 87 5.35 -1.87 17.04
CA GLU A 87 5.50 -3.28 17.42
C GLU A 87 6.93 -3.65 17.88
N GLY A 88 7.87 -2.68 17.92
CA GLY A 88 9.26 -2.91 18.34
C GLY A 88 10.08 -3.76 17.37
N LYS A 89 9.65 -3.86 16.11
CA LYS A 89 10.33 -4.62 15.04
C LYS A 89 11.47 -3.86 14.38
N ILE A 90 11.44 -2.53 14.48
CA ILE A 90 12.52 -1.63 14.02
C ILE A 90 12.87 -0.66 15.14
N GLU A 91 14.15 -0.33 15.25
CA GLU A 91 14.66 0.55 16.31
C GLU A 91 14.45 2.03 16.00
N SER A 92 14.59 2.44 14.74
CA SER A 92 14.51 3.82 14.28
C SER A 92 13.66 3.88 13.01
N ILE A 93 12.55 4.61 13.03
CA ILE A 93 11.80 4.81 11.78
C ILE A 93 12.51 5.82 10.89
N LYS A 94 13.21 6.79 11.48
CA LYS A 94 14.04 7.74 10.75
C LYS A 94 15.02 7.03 9.80
N ASP A 95 15.74 6.03 10.30
CA ASP A 95 16.75 5.31 9.51
C ASP A 95 16.10 4.55 8.34
N GLU A 96 14.93 3.95 8.56
CA GLU A 96 14.19 3.25 7.51
C GLU A 96 13.58 4.20 6.49
N LEU A 97 13.11 5.39 6.90
CA LEU A 97 12.64 6.43 5.97
C LEU A 97 13.79 6.99 5.13
N ASP A 98 14.98 7.17 5.72
CA ASP A 98 16.16 7.66 5.01
C ASP A 98 16.60 6.65 3.93
N LYS A 99 16.68 5.35 4.28
CA LYS A 99 16.92 4.27 3.31
C LYS A 99 15.86 4.23 2.21
N LEU A 100 14.60 4.44 2.55
CA LEU A 100 13.50 4.43 1.58
C LEU A 100 13.63 5.61 0.60
N LYS A 101 14.03 6.81 1.07
CA LYS A 101 14.31 7.95 0.18
C LYS A 101 15.46 7.67 -0.78
N GLU A 102 16.49 6.93 -0.36
CA GLU A 102 17.62 6.54 -1.21
C GLU A 102 17.21 5.63 -2.38
N THR A 103 16.08 4.91 -2.28
CA THR A 103 15.55 4.10 -3.39
C THR A 103 14.76 4.93 -4.41
N GLY A 104 14.67 6.25 -4.23
CA GLY A 104 13.85 7.14 -5.07
C GLY A 104 12.38 7.25 -4.63
N PHE A 105 12.03 6.73 -3.45
CA PHE A 105 10.69 6.88 -2.91
C PHE A 105 10.39 8.36 -2.60
N TRP A 106 9.28 8.86 -3.14
CA TRP A 106 8.89 10.25 -2.93
C TRP A 106 8.21 10.42 -1.58
N LEU A 107 8.85 11.20 -0.71
CA LEU A 107 8.35 11.55 0.62
C LEU A 107 8.55 13.04 0.84
N SER A 108 7.45 13.78 1.00
CA SER A 108 7.55 15.21 1.28
C SER A 108 8.21 15.46 2.64
N GLU A 109 9.01 16.51 2.73
CA GLU A 109 9.66 16.91 3.98
C GLU A 109 8.63 17.21 5.10
N GLU A 110 7.46 17.69 4.72
CA GLU A 110 6.35 17.91 5.67
C GLU A 110 5.86 16.59 6.27
N LEU A 111 5.61 15.57 5.44
CA LEU A 111 5.17 14.26 5.92
C LEU A 111 6.28 13.58 6.73
N TYR A 112 7.53 13.65 6.26
CA TYR A 112 8.70 13.14 6.98
C TYR A 112 8.80 13.74 8.39
N GLY A 113 8.81 15.07 8.50
CA GLY A 113 8.90 15.74 9.80
C GLY A 113 7.71 15.45 10.71
N ARG A 114 6.50 15.34 10.14
CA ARG A 114 5.29 14.96 10.89
C ARG A 114 5.44 13.56 11.51
N ILE A 115 5.92 12.59 10.74
CA ILE A 115 6.15 11.21 11.20
C ILE A 115 7.16 11.18 12.34
N LEU A 116 8.33 11.82 12.17
CA LEU A 116 9.36 11.84 13.21
C LEU A 116 8.86 12.47 14.51
N LYS A 117 8.09 13.55 14.42
CA LYS A 117 7.48 14.19 15.59
C LYS A 117 6.48 13.26 16.30
N GLU A 118 5.68 12.52 15.56
CA GLU A 118 4.68 11.60 16.10
C GLU A 118 5.32 10.44 16.88
N VAL A 119 6.47 9.95 16.42
CA VAL A 119 7.19 8.84 17.08
C VAL A 119 8.27 9.29 18.08
N GLY A 120 8.48 10.61 18.25
CA GLY A 120 9.47 11.16 19.18
C GLY A 120 10.93 11.07 18.71
N GLU A 121 11.16 11.09 17.39
CA GLU A 121 12.48 11.02 16.73
C GLU A 121 12.87 12.34 16.02
N LEU A 122 12.21 13.46 16.37
CA LEU A 122 12.51 14.80 15.83
C LEU A 122 13.63 15.50 16.61
#